data_AF-A0A0C2ZJ24-F1
#
_entry.id   AF-A0A0C2ZJ24-F1
#
_cell.length_a   1.000
_cell.length_b   1.000
_cell.length_c   1.000
_cell.angle_alpha   90.00
_cell.angle_beta   90.00
_cell.angle_gamma   90.00
#
_symmetry.space_group_name_H-M   'P 1'
#
loop_
_entity.id
_entity.type
_entity.pdbx_description
1 polymer ?
#
loop_
_entity_poly.entity_id
_entity_poly.type
_entity_poly.pdbx_seq_one_letter_code
_entity_poly.pdbx_strand_id
1 'polypeptide(L)'
;MLRDSVIGDNTCTLSDLVVESALRYKIGGATSGLDAAYTARLAILRRFSYEHPELLDRDEEMDEDPVQPNDERSSADPPTRKKRKRGGRVAKGQDFWSQAENWFNACRKQWGDSWNSPGWNNYILETIATDKQRYQPEVVHNAFMEDVITDYLTGPVASTTAGLGTIEDLLQAMT
;
A
#
# COMPACT_ATOMS: atom_id res chain seq x y z
N MET A 1 -3.14 5.48 5.35
CA MET A 1 -2.93 4.03 5.12
C MET A 1 -2.05 3.77 3.90
N LEU A 2 -2.50 4.09 2.67
CA LEU A 2 -1.63 3.98 1.49
C LEU A 2 -0.42 4.91 1.58
N ARG A 3 -0.63 6.17 2.00
CA ARG A 3 0.46 7.11 2.29
C ARG A 3 1.42 6.55 3.33
N ASP A 4 0.90 6.10 4.48
CA ASP A 4 1.71 5.62 5.61
C ASP A 4 2.50 4.36 5.27
N SER A 5 1.98 3.49 4.38
CA SER A 5 2.73 2.31 3.94
C SER A 5 3.92 2.67 3.06
N VAL A 6 3.91 3.84 2.42
CA VAL A 6 4.93 4.29 1.46
C VAL A 6 5.89 5.32 2.09
N ILE A 7 5.36 6.21 2.95
CA ILE A 7 6.06 7.36 3.51
C ILE A 7 5.92 7.36 5.04
N GLY A 8 7.04 7.56 5.74
CA GLY A 8 7.09 7.77 7.19
C GLY A 8 7.59 6.54 7.95
N ASP A 9 7.41 6.54 9.27
CA ASP A 9 7.93 5.50 10.16
C ASP A 9 7.06 4.23 10.17
N ASN A 10 5.86 4.31 9.58
CA ASN A 10 4.85 3.23 9.56
C ASN A 10 4.83 2.44 8.24
N THR A 11 5.95 2.45 7.51
CA THR A 11 6.07 1.64 6.28
C THR A 11 5.93 0.15 6.60
N CYS A 12 5.15 -0.58 5.81
CA CYS A 12 4.84 -1.99 6.07
C CYS A 12 5.11 -2.86 4.84
N THR A 13 5.01 -4.20 4.93
CA THR A 13 5.14 -5.05 3.73
C THR A 13 3.88 -4.98 2.87
N LEU A 14 3.95 -5.37 1.58
CA LEU A 14 2.74 -5.48 0.75
C LEU A 14 1.71 -6.41 1.38
N SER A 15 2.14 -7.51 2.00
CA SER A 15 1.25 -8.45 2.69
C SER A 15 0.49 -7.77 3.84
N ASP A 16 1.19 -6.98 4.65
CA ASP A 16 0.58 -6.24 5.77
C ASP A 16 -0.40 -5.18 5.26
N LEU A 17 -0.02 -4.44 4.23
CA LEU A 17 -0.92 -3.47 3.59
C LEU A 17 -2.19 -4.14 3.07
N VAL A 18 -2.07 -5.32 2.45
CA VAL A 18 -3.21 -6.06 1.91
C VAL A 18 -4.16 -6.52 3.01
N VAL A 19 -3.62 -7.06 4.11
CA VAL A 19 -4.41 -7.48 5.27
C VAL A 19 -5.10 -6.28 5.93
N GLU A 20 -4.36 -5.20 6.20
CA GLU A 20 -4.91 -4.03 6.85
C GLU A 20 -5.96 -3.33 5.95
N SER A 21 -5.75 -3.30 4.63
CA SER A 21 -6.72 -2.74 3.68
C SER A 21 -8.00 -3.57 3.68
N ALA A 22 -7.87 -4.90 3.68
CA ALA A 22 -9.02 -5.79 3.72
C ALA A 22 -9.79 -5.65 5.04
N LEU A 23 -9.11 -5.52 6.19
CA LEU A 23 -9.77 -5.31 7.48
C LEU A 23 -10.59 -4.02 7.51
N ARG A 24 -10.11 -2.95 6.86
CA ARG A 24 -10.78 -1.65 6.86
C ARG A 24 -11.89 -1.54 5.82
N TYR A 25 -11.69 -2.09 4.63
CA TYR A 25 -12.53 -1.78 3.47
C TYR A 25 -13.28 -2.98 2.89
N LYS A 26 -12.89 -4.22 3.19
CA LYS A 26 -13.62 -5.41 2.72
C LYS A 26 -14.78 -5.69 3.67
N ILE A 27 -16.01 -5.66 3.16
CA ILE A 27 -17.21 -6.06 3.91
C ILE A 27 -17.04 -7.53 4.32
N GLY A 28 -17.03 -7.79 5.64
CA GLY A 28 -16.75 -9.12 6.21
C GLY A 28 -15.31 -9.35 6.68
N GLY A 29 -14.42 -8.37 6.54
CA GLY A 29 -13.05 -8.40 7.07
C GLY A 29 -12.07 -9.27 6.26
N ALA A 30 -10.89 -9.51 6.84
CA ALA A 30 -9.85 -10.36 6.27
C ALA A 30 -10.18 -11.84 6.47
N THR A 31 -11.21 -12.34 5.78
CA THR A 31 -11.48 -13.77 5.71
C THR A 31 -10.36 -14.49 4.96
N SER A 32 -10.09 -15.74 5.34
CA SER A 32 -9.04 -16.59 4.75
C SER A 32 -9.20 -16.70 3.24
N GLY A 33 -8.17 -16.28 2.50
CA GLY A 33 -8.15 -16.19 1.03
C GLY A 33 -8.37 -14.75 0.55
N LEU A 34 -7.41 -13.87 0.80
CA LEU A 34 -7.39 -12.57 0.13
C LEU A 34 -7.13 -12.80 -1.35
N ASP A 35 -8.00 -12.23 -2.18
CA ASP A 35 -8.00 -12.43 -3.62
C ASP A 35 -6.67 -11.95 -4.23
N ALA A 36 -6.13 -12.76 -5.14
CA ALA A 36 -4.92 -12.44 -5.90
C ALA A 36 -5.05 -11.11 -6.63
N ALA A 37 -6.23 -10.88 -7.23
CA ALA A 37 -6.52 -9.64 -7.94
C ALA A 37 -6.56 -8.44 -6.98
N TYR A 38 -7.02 -8.63 -5.74
CA TYR A 38 -7.00 -7.57 -4.73
C TYR A 38 -5.56 -7.18 -4.35
N THR A 39 -4.70 -8.18 -4.16
CA THR A 39 -3.27 -7.97 -3.90
C THR A 39 -2.59 -7.24 -5.06
N ALA A 40 -2.85 -7.65 -6.29
CA ALA A 40 -2.28 -7.02 -7.49
C ALA A 40 -2.71 -5.55 -7.62
N ARG A 41 -3.98 -5.24 -7.37
CA ARG A 41 -4.49 -3.84 -7.39
C ARG A 41 -3.79 -2.97 -6.36
N LEU A 42 -3.64 -3.46 -5.13
CA LEU A 42 -2.94 -2.72 -4.08
C LEU A 42 -1.46 -2.57 -4.39
N ALA A 43 -0.80 -3.60 -4.92
CA ALA A 43 0.60 -3.52 -5.33
C ALA A 43 0.83 -2.42 -6.36
N ILE A 44 -0.03 -2.34 -7.38
CA ILE A 44 0.07 -1.32 -8.42
C ILE A 44 -0.18 0.07 -7.87
N LEU A 45 -1.24 0.24 -7.07
CA LEU A 45 -1.56 1.52 -6.47
C LEU A 45 -0.42 2.00 -5.55
N ARG A 46 0.18 1.08 -4.79
CA ARG A 46 1.35 1.35 -3.96
C ARG A 46 2.58 1.73 -4.77
N ARG A 47 2.82 1.09 -5.91
CA ARG A 47 3.92 1.47 -6.82
C ARG A 47 3.72 2.86 -7.40
N PHE A 48 2.51 3.18 -7.85
CA PHE A 48 2.17 4.53 -8.29
C PHE A 48 2.45 5.58 -7.21
N SER A 49 2.10 5.28 -5.96
CA SER A 49 2.41 6.11 -4.80
C SER A 49 3.91 6.33 -4.57
N TYR A 50 4.78 5.34 -4.85
CA TYR A 50 6.23 5.53 -4.77
C TYR A 50 6.80 6.40 -5.88
N GLU A 51 6.20 6.33 -7.06
CA GLU A 51 6.63 7.11 -8.23
C GLU A 51 6.19 8.58 -8.13
N HIS A 52 5.15 8.84 -7.35
CA HIS A 52 4.53 10.17 -7.20
C HIS A 52 4.35 10.62 -5.74
N PRO A 53 5.44 10.69 -4.93
CA PRO A 53 5.34 11.07 -3.51
C PRO A 53 4.79 12.51 -3.33
N GLU A 54 5.01 13.39 -4.30
CA GLU A 54 4.50 14.77 -4.32
C GLU A 54 2.97 14.88 -4.35
N LEU A 55 2.29 13.82 -4.76
CA LEU A 55 0.83 13.75 -4.76
C LEU A 55 0.28 13.30 -3.40
N LEU A 56 1.07 12.56 -2.61
CA LEU A 56 0.66 12.05 -1.30
C LEU A 56 0.77 13.09 -0.18
N ASP A 57 1.69 14.04 -0.32
CA ASP A 57 1.94 15.09 0.67
C ASP A 57 1.05 16.33 0.51
N ARG A 58 0.15 16.34 -0.49
CA ARG A 58 -0.84 17.40 -0.63
C ARG A 58 -1.89 17.23 0.46
N ASP A 59 -2.10 18.27 1.25
CA ASP A 59 -3.26 18.36 2.13
C ASP A 59 -4.51 18.30 1.24
N GLU A 60 -5.10 17.11 1.08
CA GLU A 60 -6.43 16.97 0.49
C GLU A 60 -7.38 17.73 1.41
N GLU A 61 -7.78 18.94 1.01
CA GLU A 61 -8.89 19.64 1.65
C GLU A 61 -10.11 18.74 1.47
N MET A 62 -10.41 17.92 2.47
CA MET A 62 -11.72 17.30 2.60
C MET A 62 -12.72 18.45 2.55
N ASP A 63 -13.57 18.46 1.53
CA ASP A 63 -14.71 19.38 1.44
C ASP A 63 -15.53 19.18 2.72
N GLU A 64 -15.27 20.00 3.75
CA GLU A 64 -16.18 20.19 4.87
C GLU A 64 -17.46 20.70 4.22
N ASP A 65 -18.49 19.83 4.15
CA ASP A 65 -19.86 20.20 3.81
C ASP A 65 -20.16 21.56 4.46
N PRO A 66 -20.77 22.52 3.73
CA PRO A 66 -20.97 23.86 4.25
C PRO A 66 -21.78 23.79 5.54
N VAL A 67 -21.08 23.94 6.67
CA VAL A 67 -21.67 24.09 7.99
C VAL A 67 -22.58 25.31 7.89
N GLN A 68 -23.89 25.07 7.93
CA GLN A 68 -24.87 26.14 8.04
C GLN A 68 -24.48 27.00 9.26
N PRO A 69 -24.46 28.34 9.12
CA PRO A 69 -24.11 29.20 10.23
C PRO A 69 -25.25 29.15 11.24
N ASN A 70 -25.10 28.32 12.28
CA ASN A 70 -25.90 28.46 13.47
C ASN A 70 -25.15 29.38 14.41
N ASP A 71 -25.74 30.55 14.58
CA ASP A 71 -25.21 31.69 15.30
C ASP A 71 -25.20 31.44 16.82
N GLU A 72 -24.43 32.28 17.50
CA GLU A 72 -24.48 32.58 18.93
C GLU A 72 -23.69 31.74 19.96
N ARG A 73 -22.61 32.41 20.42
CA ARG A 73 -22.14 32.57 21.82
C ARG A 73 -21.17 31.51 22.37
N SER A 74 -19.91 31.92 22.53
CA SER A 74 -19.37 32.41 23.82
C SER A 74 -17.89 32.04 24.04
N SER A 75 -17.17 33.00 24.65
CA SER A 75 -15.97 32.87 25.48
C SER A 75 -14.59 32.58 24.88
N ALA A 76 -13.71 33.54 25.22
CA ALA A 76 -12.34 33.41 25.75
C ALA A 76 -11.28 32.67 24.91
N ASP A 77 -10.28 33.45 24.51
CA ASP A 77 -9.12 33.09 23.69
C ASP A 77 -8.38 31.79 24.11
N PRO A 78 -8.17 30.85 23.17
CA PRO A 78 -7.14 29.81 23.26
C PRO A 78 -5.98 30.05 22.26
N PRO A 79 -4.84 29.35 22.41
CA PRO A 79 -3.53 29.82 21.95
C PRO A 79 -3.38 29.83 20.42
N THR A 80 -2.59 30.79 19.93
CA THR A 80 -2.27 31.03 18.53
C THR A 80 -1.54 29.86 17.86
N ARG A 81 -2.28 28.80 17.54
CA ARG A 81 -1.82 27.79 16.58
C ARG A 81 -1.66 28.48 15.23
N LYS A 82 -0.42 28.51 14.71
CA LYS A 82 -0.10 28.96 13.35
C LYS A 82 -1.09 28.31 12.38
N LYS A 83 -2.05 29.08 11.87
CA LYS A 83 -2.94 28.67 10.77
C LYS A 83 -2.02 28.32 9.60
N ARG A 84 -1.84 27.03 9.33
CA ARG A 84 -1.34 26.57 8.03
C ARG A 84 -2.25 27.23 7.00
N LYS A 85 -1.66 27.91 6.01
CA LYS A 85 -2.43 28.49 4.91
C LYS A 85 -3.21 27.33 4.29
N ARG A 86 -4.53 27.28 4.52
CA ARG A 86 -5.46 26.39 3.82
C ARG A 86 -5.26 26.67 2.33
N GLY A 87 -4.58 25.73 1.68
CA GLY A 87 -4.14 25.84 0.30
C GLY A 87 -5.38 25.72 -0.57
N GLY A 88 -5.70 26.77 -1.32
CA GLY A 88 -6.93 26.81 -2.11
C GLY A 88 -7.13 25.57 -2.96
N ARG A 89 -8.40 25.16 -3.10
CA ARG A 89 -8.91 24.06 -3.93
C ARG A 89 -7.93 23.62 -5.02
N VAL A 90 -7.40 22.42 -4.87
CA VAL A 90 -6.64 21.73 -5.91
C VAL A 90 -7.47 21.75 -7.19
N ALA A 91 -6.88 22.20 -8.30
CA ALA A 91 -7.59 22.26 -9.57
C ALA A 91 -8.11 20.85 -9.92
N LYS A 92 -9.36 20.77 -10.40
CA LYS A 92 -9.98 19.50 -10.80
C LYS A 92 -9.03 18.72 -11.73
N GLY A 93 -8.69 17.48 -11.38
CA GLY A 93 -7.78 16.66 -12.15
C GLY A 93 -6.33 16.64 -11.66
N GLN A 94 -5.97 17.44 -10.66
CA GLN A 94 -4.64 17.47 -10.05
C GLN A 94 -4.57 16.79 -8.69
N ASP A 95 -5.68 16.26 -8.21
CA ASP A 95 -5.75 15.40 -7.04
C ASP A 95 -5.12 14.03 -7.31
N PHE A 96 -4.76 13.33 -6.24
CA PHE A 96 -4.09 12.03 -6.33
C PHE A 96 -4.88 11.02 -7.17
N TRP A 97 -6.19 10.93 -6.95
CA TRP A 97 -7.05 9.96 -7.62
C TRP A 97 -7.23 10.24 -9.11
N SER A 98 -7.43 11.51 -9.49
CA SER A 98 -7.46 11.86 -10.92
C SER A 98 -6.15 11.53 -11.63
N GLN A 99 -5.00 11.76 -10.97
CA GLN A 99 -3.70 11.44 -11.54
C GLN A 99 -3.46 9.92 -11.64
N ALA A 100 -3.86 9.16 -10.62
CA ALA A 100 -3.84 7.71 -10.65
C ALA A 100 -4.72 7.17 -11.79
N GLU A 101 -5.94 7.68 -11.95
CA GLU A 101 -6.85 7.27 -13.02
C GLU A 101 -6.28 7.60 -14.42
N ASN A 102 -5.71 8.79 -14.59
CA ASN A 102 -5.03 9.18 -15.83
C ASN A 102 -3.87 8.24 -16.16
N TRP A 103 -3.08 7.87 -15.15
CA TRP A 103 -1.99 6.90 -15.29
C TRP A 103 -2.53 5.51 -15.67
N PHE A 104 -3.56 5.00 -14.99
CA PHE A 104 -4.21 3.74 -15.34
C PHE A 104 -4.75 3.75 -16.77
N ASN A 105 -5.32 4.87 -17.22
CA ASN A 105 -5.79 5.04 -18.60
C ASN A 105 -4.64 4.99 -19.62
N ALA A 106 -3.48 5.57 -19.29
CA ALA A 106 -2.29 5.49 -20.13
C ALA A 106 -1.76 4.04 -20.20
N CYS A 107 -1.62 3.37 -19.06
CA CYS A 107 -1.22 1.97 -18.99
C CYS A 107 -2.19 1.05 -19.75
N ARG A 108 -3.51 1.27 -19.64
CA ARG A 108 -4.51 0.52 -20.42
C ARG A 108 -4.36 0.69 -21.93
N LYS A 109 -4.01 1.89 -22.40
CA LYS A 109 -3.72 2.13 -23.82
C LYS A 109 -2.45 1.41 -24.28
N GLN A 110 -1.45 1.30 -23.39
CA GLN A 110 -0.15 0.72 -23.71
C GLN A 110 -0.14 -0.81 -23.61
N TRP A 111 -0.74 -1.37 -22.57
CA TRP A 111 -0.66 -2.79 -22.23
C TRP A 111 -1.96 -3.56 -22.50
N GLY A 112 -3.08 -2.84 -22.69
CA GLY A 112 -4.41 -3.41 -22.91
C GLY A 112 -5.34 -3.23 -21.71
N ASP A 113 -6.61 -3.53 -21.93
CA ASP A 113 -7.69 -3.39 -20.93
C ASP A 113 -7.80 -4.61 -20.00
N SER A 114 -7.11 -5.71 -20.31
CA SER A 114 -7.11 -6.93 -19.51
C SER A 114 -5.90 -6.99 -18.57
N TRP A 115 -6.17 -7.27 -17.29
CA TRP A 115 -5.13 -7.52 -16.28
C TRP A 115 -4.25 -8.74 -16.62
N ASN A 116 -4.79 -9.66 -17.43
CA ASN A 116 -4.07 -10.85 -17.92
C ASN A 116 -3.16 -10.55 -19.12
N SER A 117 -3.13 -9.31 -19.61
CA SER A 117 -2.19 -8.93 -20.65
C SER A 117 -0.75 -9.14 -20.16
N PRO A 118 0.18 -9.52 -21.06
CA PRO A 118 1.58 -9.72 -20.68
C PRO A 118 2.22 -8.44 -20.10
N GLY A 119 1.77 -7.25 -20.54
CA GLY A 119 2.26 -5.98 -20.00
C GLY A 119 1.90 -5.79 -18.53
N TRP A 120 0.62 -5.99 -18.18
CA TRP A 120 0.16 -5.91 -16.79
C TRP A 120 0.81 -6.98 -15.91
N ASN A 121 0.91 -8.22 -16.39
CA ASN A 121 1.55 -9.32 -15.64
C ASN A 121 3.02 -9.01 -15.32
N ASN A 122 3.81 -8.60 -16.32
CA ASN A 122 5.21 -8.27 -16.11
C ASN A 122 5.37 -7.11 -15.10
N TYR A 123 4.52 -6.09 -15.22
CA TYR A 123 4.54 -4.96 -14.30
C TYR A 123 4.19 -5.36 -12.86
N ILE A 124 3.17 -6.20 -12.66
CA ILE A 124 2.78 -6.70 -11.33
C ILE A 124 3.90 -7.54 -10.71
N LEU A 125 4.49 -8.45 -11.49
CA LEU A 125 5.60 -9.30 -11.03
C LEU A 125 6.81 -8.47 -10.60
N GLU A 126 7.22 -7.52 -11.42
CA GLU A 126 8.31 -6.60 -11.10
C GLU A 126 7.99 -5.78 -9.85
N THR A 127 6.74 -5.32 -9.72
CA THR A 127 6.27 -4.55 -8.55
C THR A 127 6.39 -5.35 -7.26
N ILE A 128 5.91 -6.59 -7.27
CA ILE A 128 5.98 -7.48 -6.10
C ILE A 128 7.44 -7.83 -5.77
N ALA A 129 8.27 -8.09 -6.78
CA ALA A 129 9.70 -8.36 -6.59
C ALA A 129 10.42 -7.15 -5.96
N THR A 130 10.12 -5.95 -6.44
CA THR A 130 10.69 -4.70 -5.93
C THR A 130 10.24 -4.44 -4.49
N ASP A 131 8.97 -4.68 -4.17
CA ASP A 131 8.45 -4.53 -2.79
C ASP A 131 9.14 -5.53 -1.85
N LYS A 132 9.28 -6.80 -2.26
CA LYS A 132 10.03 -7.81 -1.50
C LYS A 132 11.48 -7.42 -1.28
N GLN A 133 12.13 -6.80 -2.27
CA GLN A 133 13.51 -6.33 -2.14
C GLN A 133 13.62 -5.15 -1.17
N ARG A 134 12.66 -4.23 -1.20
CA ARG A 134 12.65 -3.05 -0.32
C ARG A 134 12.39 -3.41 1.14
N TYR A 135 11.54 -4.40 1.40
CA TYR A 135 11.18 -4.84 2.75
C TYR A 135 11.80 -6.18 3.12
N GLN A 136 13.01 -6.49 2.61
CA GLN A 136 13.72 -7.65 3.11
C GLN A 136 13.98 -7.46 4.61
N PRO A 137 13.60 -8.43 5.46
CA PRO A 137 14.00 -8.38 6.85
C PRO A 137 15.52 -8.35 6.85
N GLU A 138 16.11 -7.28 7.38
CA GLU A 138 17.54 -7.24 7.63
C GLU A 138 17.83 -8.42 8.55
N VAL A 139 18.45 -9.46 7.99
CA VAL A 139 18.91 -10.59 8.78
C VAL A 139 20.04 -10.02 9.61
N VAL A 140 19.71 -9.53 10.80
CA VAL A 140 20.69 -9.05 11.75
C VAL A 140 21.55 -10.26 12.06
N HIS A 141 22.71 -10.31 11.42
CA HIS A 141 23.69 -11.35 11.62
C HIS A 141 24.29 -11.13 13.00
N ASN A 142 23.60 -11.64 14.01
CA ASN A 142 24.09 -11.62 15.37
C ASN A 142 25.23 -12.64 15.45
N ALA A 143 26.45 -12.19 15.19
CA ALA A 143 27.68 -12.99 15.31
C ALA A 143 27.81 -13.66 16.69
N PHE A 144 27.15 -13.12 17.72
CA PHE A 144 27.11 -13.68 19.07
C PHE A 144 26.19 -14.91 19.22
N MET A 145 25.33 -15.19 18.25
CA MET A 145 24.39 -16.32 18.26
C MET A 145 24.84 -17.52 17.41
N GLU A 146 25.95 -17.40 16.68
CA GLU A 146 26.45 -18.48 15.80
C GLU A 146 27.08 -19.64 16.59
N ASP A 147 27.69 -19.37 17.75
CA ASP A 147 28.42 -20.38 18.53
C ASP A 147 27.52 -21.29 19.38
N VAL A 148 26.19 -21.06 19.43
CA VAL A 148 25.28 -21.84 20.28
C VAL A 148 24.52 -22.92 19.51
N ILE A 149 24.48 -22.86 18.18
CA ILE A 149 23.60 -23.74 17.36
C ILE A 149 24.34 -24.95 16.76
N THR A 150 25.68 -24.96 16.74
CA THR A 150 26.43 -26.03 16.06
C THR A 150 26.36 -27.42 16.73
N ASP A 151 25.94 -27.53 17.99
CA ASP A 151 25.93 -28.81 18.72
C ASP A 151 24.58 -29.55 18.76
N TYR A 152 23.47 -28.97 18.24
CA TYR A 152 22.13 -29.55 18.42
C TYR A 152 21.40 -30.03 17.15
N LEU A 153 21.96 -29.90 15.94
CA LEU A 153 21.23 -30.17 14.69
C LEU A 153 21.86 -31.24 13.78
N THR A 154 22.23 -32.38 14.34
CA THR A 154 22.40 -33.66 13.61
C THR A 154 21.13 -34.52 13.65
N GLY A 155 19.95 -33.88 13.63
CA GLY A 155 18.64 -34.54 13.55
C GLY A 155 17.95 -34.25 12.21
N PRO A 156 17.27 -35.24 11.58
CA PRO A 156 16.58 -35.05 10.32
C PRO A 156 15.32 -34.20 10.54
N VAL A 157 15.38 -32.92 10.18
CA VAL A 157 14.23 -32.02 10.29
C VAL A 157 13.40 -32.13 9.01
N ALA A 158 12.20 -32.69 9.13
CA ALA A 158 11.20 -32.70 8.08
C ALA A 158 10.85 -31.24 7.71
N SER A 159 11.12 -30.86 6.46
CA SER A 159 10.72 -29.57 5.90
C SER A 159 9.20 -29.50 5.80
N THR A 160 8.55 -28.86 6.77
CA THR A 160 7.18 -28.38 6.61
C THR A 160 7.22 -26.98 6.01
N THR A 161 7.32 -26.94 4.68
CA THR A 161 7.00 -25.75 3.87
C THR A 161 5.49 -25.56 3.88
N ALA A 162 4.99 -24.72 4.79
CA ALA A 162 3.64 -24.16 4.69
C ALA A 162 3.65 -23.13 3.55
N GLY A 163 3.17 -23.54 2.38
CA GLY A 163 3.12 -22.74 1.17
C GLY A 163 2.19 -21.54 1.32
N LEU A 164 2.78 -20.36 1.41
CA LEU A 164 2.14 -19.17 0.84
C LEU A 164 2.11 -19.39 -0.67
N GLY A 165 0.89 -19.32 -1.25
CA GLY A 165 0.61 -19.59 -2.66
C GLY A 165 1.69 -19.01 -3.57
N THR A 166 2.20 -19.88 -4.42
CA THR A 166 3.24 -19.56 -5.39
C THR A 166 2.76 -18.44 -6.31
N ILE A 167 3.68 -17.64 -6.84
CA ILE A 167 3.37 -16.51 -7.75
C ILE A 167 2.54 -16.97 -8.96
N GLU A 168 2.68 -18.24 -9.36
CA GLU A 168 1.83 -18.88 -10.38
C GLU A 168 0.36 -18.96 -9.94
N ASP A 169 0.07 -19.24 -8.67
CA ASP A 169 -1.32 -19.27 -8.15
C ASP A 169 -1.98 -17.90 -8.22
N LEU A 170 -1.22 -16.82 -8.04
CA LEU A 170 -1.74 -15.44 -8.19
C LEU A 170 -2.10 -15.14 -9.65
N LEU A 171 -1.31 -15.62 -10.61
CA LEU A 171 -1.56 -15.44 -12.04
C LEU A 171 -2.72 -16.31 -12.54
N GLN A 172 -2.86 -17.52 -11.99
CA GLN A 172 -3.91 -18.47 -12.35
C GLN A 172 -5.27 -18.13 -11.73
N ALA A 173 -5.30 -17.41 -10.61
CA ALA A 173 -6.54 -16.93 -9.98
C ALA A 173 -7.15 -15.70 -10.67
N MET A 174 -6.42 -15.06 -11.60
CA MET A 174 -6.91 -13.89 -12.36
C MET A 174 -7.55 -14.25 -13.71
N THR A 175 -7.61 -15.53 -14.07
CA THR A 175 -8.33 -16.06 -15.25
C THR A 175 -9.75 -16.48 -14.93
#